data_AF-N2AA29-F1
#
_entry.id   AF-N2AA29-F1
#
_cell.length_a   1.000
_cell.length_b   1.000
_cell.length_c   1.000
_cell.angle_alpha   90.00
_cell.angle_beta   90.00
_cell.angle_gamma   90.00
#
_symmetry.space_group_name_H-M   'P 1'
#
loop_
_entity.id
_entity.type
_entity.pdbx_description
1 polymer ?
#
loop_
_entity_poly.entity_id
_entity_poly.type
_entity_poly.pdbx_seq_one_letter_code
_entity_poly.pdbx_strand_id
1 'polypeptide(L)'
;MADEFGVTTRTIQKDIQALSPGYPIYTKQGGDGGIFIGDDYKPYVNTLSADELKTLREIYGQAEGAQKKILLQIIHKYGPDKLEL
;
A
#
# COMPACT_ATOMS: atom_id res chain seq x y z
N MET A 1 -13.56 -10.06 -15.48
CA MET A 1 -13.66 -9.06 -14.39
C MET A 1 -14.77 -9.39 -13.40
N ALA A 2 -16.06 -9.19 -13.69
CA ALA A 2 -17.12 -9.49 -12.70
C ALA A 2 -17.24 -11.00 -12.37
N ASP A 3 -17.07 -11.85 -13.39
CA ASP A 3 -17.07 -13.32 -13.28
C ASP A 3 -15.90 -13.85 -12.41
N GLU A 4 -14.72 -13.25 -12.52
CA GLU A 4 -13.52 -13.63 -11.75
C GLU A 4 -13.70 -13.42 -10.23
N PHE A 5 -14.53 -12.44 -9.86
CA PHE A 5 -14.87 -12.15 -8.48
C PHE A 5 -16.20 -12.82 -8.06
N GLY A 6 -16.88 -13.55 -8.95
CA GLY A 6 -18.17 -14.18 -8.68
C GLY A 6 -19.30 -13.18 -8.35
N VAL A 7 -19.20 -11.93 -8.82
CA VAL A 7 -20.16 -10.86 -8.52
C VAL A 7 -20.76 -10.26 -9.79
N THR A 8 -21.82 -9.48 -9.62
CA THR A 8 -22.40 -8.74 -10.75
C THR A 8 -21.61 -7.47 -11.05
N THR A 9 -21.61 -7.04 -12.31
CA THR A 9 -21.01 -5.75 -12.72
C THR A 9 -21.60 -4.57 -11.93
N ARG A 10 -22.86 -4.67 -11.51
CA ARG A 10 -23.52 -3.65 -10.66
C ARG A 10 -22.93 -3.59 -9.27
N THR A 11 -22.51 -4.73 -8.71
CA THR A 11 -21.80 -4.81 -7.43
C THR A 11 -20.46 -4.08 -7.53
N ILE A 12 -19.63 -4.45 -8.53
CA ILE A 12 -18.35 -3.77 -8.79
C ILE A 12 -18.54 -2.26 -8.94
N GLN A 13 -19.52 -1.81 -9.72
CA GLN A 13 -19.77 -0.37 -9.90
C GLN A 13 -20.17 0.33 -8.59
N LYS A 14 -20.99 -0.31 -7.75
CA LYS A 14 -21.36 0.23 -6.43
C LYS A 14 -20.16 0.32 -5.51
N ASP A 15 -19.33 -0.72 -5.43
CA ASP A 15 -18.13 -0.71 -4.61
C ASP A 15 -17.15 0.38 -5.06
N ILE A 16 -16.94 0.54 -6.37
CA ILE A 16 -16.11 1.63 -6.91
C ILE A 16 -16.69 3.00 -6.53
N GLN A 17 -18.01 3.20 -6.62
CA GLN A 17 -18.64 4.46 -6.18
C GLN A 17 -18.48 4.70 -4.68
N ALA A 18 -18.54 3.65 -3.86
CA ALA A 18 -18.34 3.74 -2.41
C ALA A 18 -16.88 4.01 -2.02
N LEU A 19 -15.92 3.51 -2.81
CA LEU A 19 -14.48 3.67 -2.58
C LEU A 19 -13.92 4.98 -3.18
N SER A 20 -14.51 5.50 -4.26
CA SER A 20 -14.09 6.74 -4.92
C SER A 20 -13.91 7.97 -4.00
N PRO A 21 -14.70 8.18 -2.92
CA PRO A 21 -14.42 9.28 -1.99
C PRO A 21 -13.20 9.06 -1.08
N GLY A 22 -12.81 7.80 -0.81
CA GLY A 22 -11.70 7.47 0.08
C GLY A 22 -10.39 7.11 -0.65
N TYR A 23 -10.48 6.82 -1.94
CA TYR A 23 -9.38 6.36 -2.76
C TYR A 23 -9.43 7.08 -4.12
N PRO A 24 -8.28 7.49 -4.68
CA PRO A 24 -8.21 8.19 -5.96
C PRO A 24 -8.44 7.23 -7.14
N ILE A 25 -9.59 6.57 -7.16
CA ILE A 25 -10.00 5.61 -8.17
C ILE A 25 -10.92 6.34 -9.16
N TYR A 26 -10.64 6.22 -10.45
CA TYR A 26 -11.44 6.84 -11.51
C TYR A 26 -11.71 5.86 -12.65
N THR A 27 -12.75 6.13 -13.43
CA THR A 27 -13.11 5.32 -14.60
C THR A 27 -12.91 6.11 -15.87
N LYS A 28 -12.35 5.48 -16.90
CA LYS A 28 -12.18 6.06 -18.23
C LYS A 28 -13.10 5.31 -19.20
N GLN A 29 -13.90 6.06 -19.96
CA GLN A 29 -14.76 5.50 -21.01
C GLN A 29 -14.03 5.52 -22.36
N GLY A 30 -14.17 4.47 -23.19
CA GLY A 30 -13.56 4.36 -24.51
C GLY A 30 -13.10 2.93 -24.86
N GLY A 31 -12.47 2.74 -26.03
CA GLY A 31 -11.95 1.43 -26.48
C GLY A 31 -10.82 0.87 -25.60
N ASP A 32 -10.15 1.74 -24.84
CA ASP A 32 -9.20 1.43 -23.77
C ASP A 32 -9.76 1.90 -22.42
N GLY A 33 -11.06 1.67 -22.24
CA GLY A 33 -11.78 2.04 -21.03
C GLY A 33 -11.51 1.07 -19.89
N GLY A 34 -11.58 1.55 -18.65
CA GLY A 34 -11.23 0.76 -17.48
C GLY A 34 -11.33 1.53 -16.18
N ILE A 35 -11.01 0.84 -15.09
CA ILE A 35 -10.91 1.39 -13.74
C ILE A 35 -9.43 1.61 -13.46
N PHE A 36 -9.07 2.83 -13.09
CA PHE A 36 -7.71 3.26 -12.86
C PHE A 36 -7.57 3.80 -11.44
N ILE A 37 -6.35 3.69 -10.92
CA ILE A 37 -5.95 4.27 -9.66
C ILE A 37 -5.04 5.47 -9.99
N GLY A 38 -5.19 6.58 -9.29
CA GLY A 38 -4.36 7.77 -9.45
C GLY A 38 -2.89 7.45 -9.19
N ASP A 39 -2.00 8.03 -10.00
CA ASP A 39 -0.55 7.77 -9.97
C ASP A 39 0.08 8.11 -8.60
N ASP A 40 -0.51 9.07 -7.88
CA ASP A 40 -0.08 9.47 -6.54
C ASP A 40 -0.55 8.50 -5.43
N TYR A 41 -1.40 7.53 -5.75
CA TYR A 41 -1.88 6.56 -4.77
C TYR A 41 -0.81 5.53 -4.43
N LYS A 42 -0.17 5.75 -3.29
CA LYS A 42 0.77 4.81 -2.68
C LYS A 42 0.07 4.14 -1.50
N PRO A 43 -0.65 3.02 -1.69
CA PRO A 43 -1.36 2.32 -0.61
C PRO A 43 -0.40 1.91 0.52
N TYR A 44 0.84 1.60 0.14
CA TYR A 44 1.97 1.43 1.03
C TYR A 44 2.86 2.65 0.86
N VAL A 45 2.57 3.69 1.63
CA VAL A 45 3.52 4.78 1.79
C VAL A 45 4.75 4.15 2.44
N ASN A 46 5.84 4.03 1.68
CA ASN A 46 7.17 3.81 2.24
C ASN A 46 7.53 5.11 2.99
N THR A 47 6.91 5.31 4.16
CA THR A 47 6.91 6.59 4.87
C THR A 47 8.23 6.85 5.58
N LEU A 48 9.05 5.82 5.79
CA LEU A 48 10.36 5.99 6.41
C LEU A 48 11.28 6.74 5.45
N SER A 49 11.57 7.99 5.80
CA SER A 49 12.65 8.74 5.17
C SER A 49 14.00 8.03 5.43
N ALA A 50 14.99 8.29 4.57
CA ALA A 50 16.32 7.67 4.71
C ALA A 50 16.95 7.89 6.10
N ASP A 51 16.68 9.03 6.72
CA ASP A 51 17.16 9.39 8.06
C ASP A 51 16.45 8.59 9.17
N GLU A 52 15.13 8.39 9.05
CA GLU A 52 14.36 7.56 9.97
C GLU A 52 14.81 6.09 9.87
N LEU A 53 15.00 5.58 8.66
CA LEU A 53 15.49 4.22 8.44
C LEU A 53 16.88 4.02 9.04
N LYS A 54 17.78 4.99 8.87
CA LYS A 54 19.14 4.96 9.43
C LYS A 54 19.10 4.91 10.96
N THR A 55 18.31 5.79 11.56
CA THR A 55 18.12 5.85 13.02
C THR A 55 17.52 4.54 13.55
N LEU A 56 16.48 3.99 12.90
CA LEU A 56 15.90 2.71 13.28
C LEU A 56 16.91 1.56 13.16
N ARG A 57 17.80 1.58 12.15
CA ARG A 57 18.84 0.56 11.96
C ARG A 57 19.93 0.63 13.03
N GLU A 58 20.35 1.82 13.44
CA GLU A 58 21.28 2.00 14.56
C GLU A 58 20.67 1.50 15.86
N ILE A 59 19.40 1.85 16.14
CA ILE A 59 18.67 1.36 17.32
C ILE A 59 18.47 -0.16 17.24
N TYR A 60 18.17 -0.72 16.06
CA TYR A 60 18.05 -2.16 15.86
C TYR A 60 19.36 -2.91 16.15
N GLY A 61 20.52 -2.32 15.81
CA GLY A 61 21.84 -2.87 16.13
C GLY A 61 22.15 -2.89 17.62
N GLN A 62 21.58 -1.95 18.38
CA GLN A 62 21.72 -1.84 19.83
C GLN A 62 20.59 -2.57 20.61
N ALA A 63 19.47 -2.87 19.97
CA ALA A 63 18.31 -3.48 20.60
C ALA A 63 18.45 -5.00 20.73
N GLU A 64 18.08 -5.53 21.89
CA GLU A 64 18.04 -6.97 22.16
C GLU A 64 16.65 -7.43 22.60
N GLY A 65 16.36 -8.72 22.42
CA GLY A 65 15.11 -9.34 22.85
C GLY A 65 13.87 -8.84 22.08
N ALA A 66 12.82 -8.46 22.81
CA ALA A 66 11.50 -8.12 22.26
C ALA A 66 11.51 -6.83 21.42
N GLN A 67 12.35 -5.85 21.77
CA GLN A 67 12.44 -4.57 21.08
C GLN A 67 12.95 -4.74 19.64
N LYS A 68 13.89 -5.66 19.43
CA LYS A 68 14.45 -5.99 18.11
C LYS A 68 13.39 -6.53 17.14
N LYS A 69 12.46 -7.36 17.64
CA LYS A 69 11.35 -7.90 16.85
C LYS A 69 10.37 -6.80 16.42
N ILE A 70 10.02 -5.90 17.33
CA ILE A 70 9.11 -4.79 17.06
C ILE A 70 9.73 -3.83 16.02
N LEU A 71 11.00 -3.50 16.18
CA LEU A 71 11.74 -2.66 15.22
C LEU A 71 11.79 -3.30 13.82
N LEU A 72 12.03 -4.61 13.73
CA LEU A 72 11.99 -5.33 12.45
C LEU A 72 10.61 -5.25 11.79
N GLN A 73 9.53 -5.39 12.57
CA GLN A 73 8.16 -5.27 12.04
C GLN A 73 7.86 -3.86 11.54
N ILE A 74 8.34 -2.82 12.22
CA ILE A 74 8.17 -1.42 11.80
C ILE A 74 8.94 -1.15 10.51
N ILE A 75 10.20 -1.58 10.43
CA ILE A 75 11.03 -1.44 9.22
C ILE A 75 10.42 -2.21 8.05
N HIS A 76 9.88 -3.40 8.27
CA HIS A 76 9.25 -4.19 7.21
C HIS A 76 7.90 -3.61 6.74
N LYS A 77 7.14 -2.99 7.66
CA LYS A 77 5.81 -2.44 7.36
C LYS A 77 5.86 -1.05 6.73
N TYR A 78 6.89 -0.25 7.05
CA TYR A 78 7.00 1.16 6.63
C TYR A 78 8.29 1.50 5.87
N GLY A 79 9.24 0.56 5.80
CA GLY A 79 10.46 0.71 5.02
C GLY A 79 10.24 0.36 3.56
N PRO A 80 11.11 0.83 2.66
CA PRO A 80 11.04 0.52 1.24
C PRO A 80 10.98 -0.99 1.04
N ASP A 81 9.93 -1.46 0.36
CA ASP A 81 9.53 -2.84 0.00
C ASP A 81 10.67 -3.79 -0.47
N LYS A 82 11.90 -3.28 -0.64
CA LYS A 82 13.10 -4.03 -1.01
C LYS A 82 14.20 -3.97 0.05
N LEU A 83 13.89 -4.27 1.32
CA LEU A 83 14.94 -4.65 2.25
C LEU A 83 15.31 -6.12 2.01
N GLU A 84 16.16 -6.36 1.01
CA GLU A 84 16.96 -7.59 0.99
C GLU A 84 17.95 -7.49 2.14
N LEU A 85 17.73 -8.31 3.17
CA LEU A 85 18.56 -8.42 4.37
C LEU A 85 19.55 -9.56 4.21
#